data_AF-A0A3A0DXV5-F1
#
_entry.id   AF-A0A3A0DXV5-F1
#
_cell.length_a   1.000
_cell.length_b   1.000
_cell.length_c   1.000
_cell.angle_alpha   90.00
_cell.angle_beta   90.00
_cell.angle_gamma   90.00
#
_symmetry.space_group_name_H-M   'P 1'
#
loop_
_entity.id
_entity.type
_entity.pdbx_description
1 polymer ?
#
loop_
_entity_poly.entity_id
_entity_poly.type
_entity_poly.pdbx_seq_one_letter_code
_entity_poly.pdbx_strand_id
1 'polypeptide(L)'
;MLERVTPAGLAAAACALLVPLFAIGWLTRQDPAETPYLQVMGGGFIFNYRVADVYYGFTAAIARPLPTGSIVEAAFEDPAGGPPHVVRQRVGGAQMSRLSLRSPPVRGVEAGHPYKVEVRVLDREGQRLLWSRELAFRSGISDAVVPDRPLTIGPGYARNPAAGG
;
A
#
# COMPACT_ATOMS: atom_id res chain seq x y z
N MET A 1 -27.41 56.18 8.81
CA MET A 1 -27.81 55.70 10.15
C MET A 1 -27.08 54.40 10.40
N LEU A 2 -25.89 54.45 11.03
CA LEU A 2 -25.26 53.25 11.59
C LEU A 2 -25.79 53.13 13.02
N GLU A 3 -26.72 52.20 13.26
CA GLU A 3 -27.17 51.89 14.61
C GLU A 3 -25.97 51.47 15.48
N ARG A 4 -26.01 51.92 16.73
CA ARG A 4 -24.97 51.66 17.74
C ARG A 4 -24.88 50.15 17.96
N VAL A 5 -23.90 49.51 17.34
CA VAL A 5 -23.52 48.14 17.64
C VAL A 5 -23.05 48.10 19.08
N THR A 6 -23.85 47.51 19.96
CA THR A 6 -23.45 47.32 21.37
C THR A 6 -22.50 46.13 21.45
N PRO A 7 -21.50 46.17 22.35
CA PRO A 7 -20.56 45.05 22.52
C PRO A 7 -21.28 43.73 22.86
N ALA A 8 -22.42 43.80 23.55
CA ALA A 8 -23.26 42.65 23.86
C ALA A 8 -23.95 42.06 22.61
N GLY A 9 -24.46 42.88 21.70
CA GLY A 9 -25.05 42.43 20.43
C GLY A 9 -24.00 41.78 19.52
N LEU A 10 -22.79 42.34 19.49
CA LEU A 10 -21.67 41.78 18.75
C LEU A 10 -21.25 40.41 19.31
N ALA A 11 -21.19 40.28 20.65
CA ALA A 11 -20.87 39.01 21.30
C ALA A 11 -21.93 37.94 21.07
N ALA A 12 -23.22 38.29 21.13
CA ALA A 12 -24.32 37.35 20.87
C ALA A 12 -24.30 36.84 19.42
N ALA A 13 -24.09 37.73 18.44
CA ALA A 13 -23.95 37.34 17.04
C ALA A 13 -22.71 36.46 16.79
N ALA A 14 -21.59 36.77 17.44
CA ALA A 14 -20.37 35.96 17.36
C ALA A 14 -20.59 34.56 17.96
N CYS A 15 -21.23 34.45 19.12
CA CYS A 15 -21.55 33.15 19.73
C CYS A 15 -22.53 32.35 18.86
N ALA A 16 -23.57 32.99 18.31
CA ALA A 16 -24.54 32.34 17.43
C ALA A 16 -23.88 31.78 16.15
N LEU A 17 -22.76 32.33 15.70
CA LEU A 17 -21.99 31.82 14.57
C LEU A 17 -20.92 30.80 14.99
N LEU A 18 -20.14 31.08 16.04
CA LEU A 18 -18.99 30.26 16.44
C LEU A 18 -19.41 28.93 17.08
N VAL A 19 -20.48 28.91 17.88
CA VAL A 19 -20.97 27.67 18.51
C VAL A 19 -21.38 26.61 17.48
N PRO A 20 -22.21 26.89 16.46
CA PRO A 20 -22.53 25.88 15.46
C PRO A 20 -21.32 25.50 14.61
N LEU A 21 -20.42 26.43 14.26
CA LEU A 21 -19.20 26.11 13.53
C LEU A 21 -18.27 25.18 14.34
N PHE A 22 -18.14 25.42 15.63
CA PHE A 22 -17.36 24.56 16.52
C PHE A 22 -18.01 23.19 16.71
N ALA A 23 -19.34 23.15 16.88
CA ALA A 23 -20.09 21.89 16.96
C ALA A 23 -19.94 21.06 15.68
N ILE A 24 -20.07 21.68 14.50
CA ILE A 24 -19.83 21.03 13.21
C ILE A 24 -18.39 20.53 13.14
N GLY A 25 -17.40 21.39 13.43
CA GLY A 25 -15.98 21.00 13.39
C GLY A 25 -15.66 19.85 14.34
N TRP A 26 -16.29 19.79 15.50
CA TRP A 26 -16.15 18.70 16.45
C TRP A 26 -16.81 17.41 15.96
N LEU A 27 -18.02 17.49 15.40
CA LEU A 27 -18.76 16.36 14.84
C LEU A 27 -18.10 15.79 13.57
N THR A 28 -17.42 16.62 12.78
CA THR A 28 -16.74 16.20 11.54
C THR A 28 -15.26 15.90 11.75
N ARG A 29 -14.74 16.00 12.98
CA ARG A 29 -13.33 15.71 13.28
C ARG A 29 -13.07 14.23 13.04
N GLN A 30 -12.11 13.93 12.17
CA GLN A 30 -11.55 12.59 12.05
C GLN A 30 -10.51 12.38 13.15
N ASP A 31 -10.61 11.29 13.91
CA ASP A 31 -9.60 10.96 14.90
C ASP A 31 -8.32 10.53 14.19
N PRO A 32 -7.17 11.23 14.40
CA PRO A 32 -5.89 10.79 13.86
C PRO A 32 -5.54 9.34 14.25
N ALA A 33 -6.10 8.80 15.34
CA ALA A 33 -5.94 7.43 15.79
C ALA A 33 -6.64 6.40 14.89
N GLU A 34 -7.65 6.80 14.11
CA GLU A 34 -8.37 5.93 13.18
C GLU A 34 -7.68 5.85 11.80
N THR A 35 -6.83 6.82 11.46
CA THR A 35 -6.11 6.83 10.17
C THR A 35 -5.10 5.68 10.12
N PRO A 36 -5.17 4.74 9.16
CA PRO A 36 -4.23 3.63 9.07
C PRO A 36 -2.80 4.15 8.83
N TYR A 37 -1.79 3.40 9.27
CA TYR A 37 -0.39 3.76 9.02
C TYR A 37 -0.05 3.78 7.53
N LEU A 38 -0.55 2.78 6.81
CA LEU A 38 -0.35 2.62 5.38
C LEU A 38 -1.70 2.62 4.66
N GLN A 39 -1.75 3.36 3.55
CA GLN A 39 -2.86 3.33 2.62
C GLN A 39 -2.38 2.74 1.30
N VAL A 40 -2.87 1.55 0.93
CA VAL A 40 -2.54 0.90 -0.34
C VAL A 40 -3.13 1.73 -1.48
N MET A 41 -2.28 2.23 -2.38
CA MET A 41 -2.64 3.06 -3.53
C MET A 41 -3.00 2.23 -4.76
N GLY A 42 -2.41 1.05 -4.86
CA GLY A 42 -2.62 0.13 -5.97
C GLY A 42 -1.64 -1.03 -5.90
N GLY A 43 -1.93 -2.09 -6.66
CA GLY A 43 -1.10 -3.29 -6.71
C GLY A 43 -1.72 -4.33 -7.64
N GLY A 44 -1.04 -5.46 -7.79
CA GLY A 44 -1.46 -6.55 -8.64
C GLY A 44 -0.28 -7.35 -9.17
N PHE A 45 -0.57 -8.24 -10.12
CA PHE A 45 0.40 -9.09 -10.78
C PHE A 45 1.03 -8.40 -11.99
N ILE A 46 2.32 -8.63 -12.17
CA ILE A 46 3.11 -8.19 -13.31
C ILE A 46 3.63 -9.46 -14.01
N PHE A 47 3.34 -9.57 -15.31
CA PHE A 47 3.76 -10.69 -16.14
C PHE A 47 4.74 -10.18 -17.20
N ASN A 48 5.98 -10.64 -17.14
CA ASN A 48 7.00 -10.36 -18.13
C ASN A 48 7.32 -11.62 -18.95
N TYR A 49 6.62 -11.76 -20.07
CA TYR A 49 6.78 -12.85 -21.01
C TYR A 49 8.16 -12.89 -21.69
N ARG A 50 8.88 -11.76 -21.75
CA ARG A 50 10.20 -11.69 -22.42
C ARG A 50 11.28 -12.39 -21.61
N VAL A 51 11.18 -12.26 -20.29
CA VAL A 51 12.16 -12.81 -19.34
C VAL A 51 11.57 -13.90 -18.44
N ALA A 52 10.36 -14.40 -18.76
CA ALA A 52 9.67 -15.44 -18.02
C ALA A 52 9.53 -15.15 -16.51
N ASP A 53 9.20 -13.90 -16.18
CA ASP A 53 9.12 -13.43 -14.80
C ASP A 53 7.69 -13.03 -14.45
N VAL A 54 7.20 -13.52 -13.32
CA VAL A 54 5.88 -13.19 -12.78
C VAL A 54 6.04 -12.86 -11.32
N TYR A 55 5.60 -11.69 -10.90
CA TYR A 55 5.60 -11.30 -9.49
C TYR A 55 4.38 -10.43 -9.24
N TYR A 56 4.06 -10.21 -7.98
CA TYR A 56 3.00 -9.29 -7.62
C TYR A 56 3.41 -8.43 -6.46
N GLY A 57 2.81 -7.24 -6.40
CA GLY A 57 3.28 -6.21 -5.49
C GLY A 57 2.27 -5.09 -5.36
N PHE A 58 2.58 -4.17 -4.47
CA PHE A 58 1.73 -3.02 -4.22
C PHE A 58 2.57 -1.80 -3.87
N THR A 59 1.95 -0.64 -4.08
CA THR A 59 2.46 0.64 -3.61
C THR A 59 1.53 1.16 -2.52
N ALA A 60 2.10 1.61 -1.41
CA ALA A 60 1.37 2.21 -0.31
C ALA A 60 1.90 3.61 -0.01
N ALA A 61 0.97 4.52 0.32
CA ALA A 61 1.28 5.82 0.90
C ALA A 61 1.39 5.69 2.42
N ILE A 62 2.34 6.43 3.00
CA ILE A 62 2.49 6.55 4.46
C ILE A 62 1.50 7.61 4.93
N ALA A 63 0.33 7.17 5.38
CA ALA A 63 -0.78 8.05 5.76
C ALA A 63 -0.62 8.59 7.19
N ARG A 64 0.05 7.84 8.07
CA ARG A 64 0.48 8.30 9.39
C ARG A 64 2.01 8.26 9.47
N PRO A 65 2.69 9.32 9.95
CA PRO A 65 4.13 9.32 10.11
C PRO A 65 4.62 8.10 10.90
N LEU A 66 5.60 7.39 10.32
CA LEU A 66 6.23 6.24 10.94
C LEU A 66 7.50 6.66 11.68
N PRO A 67 7.79 6.07 12.85
CA PRO A 67 9.09 6.24 13.49
C PRO A 67 10.24 5.90 12.53
N THR A 68 11.30 6.71 12.51
CA THR A 68 12.44 6.48 11.63
C THR A 68 13.04 5.09 11.84
N GLY A 69 13.18 4.33 10.76
CA GLY A 69 13.70 2.97 10.80
C GLY A 69 12.68 1.90 11.11
N SER A 70 11.37 2.23 11.19
CA SER A 70 10.29 1.23 11.22
C SER A 70 10.40 0.28 10.02
N ILE A 71 9.92 -0.94 10.20
CA ILE A 71 10.01 -1.99 9.19
C ILE A 71 8.60 -2.28 8.67
N VAL A 72 8.41 -2.15 7.35
CA VAL A 72 7.21 -2.63 6.67
C VAL A 72 7.50 -4.02 6.12
N GLU A 73 6.70 -4.98 6.54
CA GLU A 73 6.78 -6.37 6.15
C GLU A 73 5.52 -6.72 5.36
N ALA A 74 5.71 -7.38 4.22
CA ALA A 74 4.62 -7.95 3.43
C ALA A 74 4.86 -9.45 3.26
N ALA A 75 3.89 -10.25 3.69
CA ALA A 75 3.84 -11.68 3.44
C ALA A 75 2.89 -11.94 2.27
N PHE A 76 3.46 -12.35 1.14
CA PHE A 76 2.76 -12.66 -0.10
C PHE A 76 2.45 -14.16 -0.12
N GLU A 77 1.19 -14.54 -0.25
CA GLU A 77 0.80 -15.94 -0.49
C GLU A 77 1.55 -16.52 -1.70
N ASP A 78 2.01 -17.77 -1.60
CA ASP A 78 2.64 -18.47 -2.70
C ASP A 78 1.55 -19.10 -3.59
N PRO A 79 1.39 -18.67 -4.85
CA PRO A 79 0.40 -19.24 -5.75
C PRO A 79 0.58 -20.74 -6.02
N ALA A 80 1.79 -21.28 -5.85
CA ALA A 80 2.07 -22.70 -5.97
C ALA A 80 1.64 -23.52 -4.74
N GLY A 81 1.11 -22.87 -3.69
CA GLY A 81 0.65 -23.51 -2.45
C GLY A 81 1.75 -23.66 -1.38
N GLY A 82 2.92 -23.06 -1.57
CA GLY A 82 4.00 -23.06 -0.60
C GLY A 82 3.84 -22.04 0.55
N PRO A 83 4.88 -21.87 1.38
CA PRO A 83 4.87 -20.87 2.45
C PRO A 83 4.88 -19.44 1.89
N PRO A 84 4.24 -18.47 2.57
CA PRO A 84 4.23 -17.09 2.11
C PRO A 84 5.64 -16.49 1.94
N HIS A 85 5.83 -15.73 0.87
CA HIS A 85 7.06 -14.96 0.65
C HIS A 85 7.06 -13.69 1.50
N VAL A 86 7.94 -13.65 2.49
CA VAL A 86 8.06 -12.50 3.39
C VAL A 86 9.12 -11.53 2.85
N VAL A 87 8.70 -10.30 2.59
CA VAL A 87 9.57 -9.21 2.12
C VAL A 87 9.51 -8.07 3.11
N ARG A 88 10.69 -7.57 3.51
CA ARG A 88 10.83 -6.51 4.51
C ARG A 88 11.52 -5.30 3.89
N GLN A 89 10.97 -4.12 4.13
CA GLN A 89 11.56 -2.86 3.74
C GLN A 89 11.61 -1.91 4.95
N ARG A 90 12.80 -1.37 5.21
CA ARG A 90 12.98 -0.36 6.26
C ARG A 90 12.61 1.03 5.73
N VAL A 91 11.86 1.78 6.50
CA VAL A 91 11.48 3.17 6.17
C VAL A 91 12.69 4.07 6.35
N GLY A 92 13.13 4.69 5.25
CA GLY A 92 14.41 5.42 5.17
C GLY A 92 14.47 6.77 5.90
N GLY A 93 13.33 7.30 6.35
CA GLY A 93 13.27 8.59 7.06
C GLY A 93 11.86 9.16 7.12
N ALA A 94 11.71 10.28 7.83
CA ALA A 94 10.42 10.94 8.02
C ALA A 94 9.83 11.55 6.73
N GLN A 95 10.67 11.81 5.72
CA GLN A 95 10.28 12.39 4.43
C GLN A 95 9.75 11.33 3.44
N MET A 96 9.90 10.04 3.75
CA MET A 96 9.38 8.98 2.91
C MET A 96 7.84 9.03 2.94
N SER A 97 7.23 9.26 1.78
CA SER A 97 5.77 9.37 1.64
C SER A 97 5.13 8.14 1.01
N ARG A 98 5.92 7.30 0.34
CA ARG A 98 5.46 6.10 -0.37
C ARG A 98 6.50 4.99 -0.29
N LEU A 99 6.03 3.75 -0.34
CA LEU A 99 6.84 2.56 -0.44
C LEU A 99 6.22 1.57 -1.42
N SER A 100 7.05 0.72 -2.02
CA SER A 100 6.61 -0.34 -2.92
C SER A 100 7.27 -1.65 -2.53
N LEU A 101 6.47 -2.67 -2.29
CA LEU A 101 6.89 -4.04 -1.98
C LEU A 101 6.43 -4.96 -3.10
N ARG A 102 7.25 -5.95 -3.45
CA ARG A 102 6.93 -6.98 -4.43
C ARG A 102 7.41 -8.33 -3.93
N SER A 103 6.69 -9.38 -4.28
CA SER A 103 7.12 -10.75 -4.10
C SER A 103 8.40 -11.03 -4.92
N PRO A 104 9.16 -12.07 -4.56
CA PRO A 104 10.01 -12.77 -5.51
C PRO A 104 9.22 -13.27 -6.73
N PRO A 105 9.90 -13.75 -7.79
CA PRO A 105 9.24 -14.46 -8.87
C PRO A 105 8.41 -15.64 -8.35
N VAL A 106 7.16 -15.74 -8.79
CA VAL A 106 6.19 -16.77 -8.43
C VAL A 106 5.71 -17.53 -9.67
N ARG A 107 5.16 -18.73 -9.47
CA ARG A 107 4.53 -19.56 -10.50
C ARG A 107 3.23 -20.16 -9.97
N GLY A 108 2.35 -20.62 -10.85
CA GLY A 108 1.04 -21.20 -10.48
C GLY A 108 -0.04 -20.15 -10.26
N VAL A 109 0.02 -19.03 -10.97
CA VAL A 109 -0.98 -17.97 -10.85
C VAL A 109 -2.22 -18.35 -11.66
N GLU A 110 -3.36 -18.42 -10.99
CA GLU A 110 -4.67 -18.70 -11.59
C GLU A 110 -5.43 -17.41 -11.88
N ALA A 111 -6.11 -17.37 -13.02
CA ALA A 111 -6.96 -16.24 -13.39
C ALA A 111 -8.18 -16.15 -12.46
N GLY A 112 -8.47 -14.95 -11.94
CA GLY A 112 -9.59 -14.67 -11.06
C GLY A 112 -9.39 -15.09 -9.59
N HIS A 113 -8.35 -15.84 -9.28
CA HIS A 113 -8.04 -16.30 -7.92
C HIS A 113 -7.52 -15.15 -7.03
N PRO A 114 -8.08 -14.92 -5.83
CA PRO A 114 -7.58 -13.92 -4.88
C PRO A 114 -6.43 -14.47 -4.04
N TYR A 115 -5.22 -13.95 -4.25
CA TYR A 115 -4.05 -14.27 -3.45
C TYR A 115 -3.87 -13.26 -2.31
N LYS A 116 -3.71 -13.76 -1.09
CA LYS A 116 -3.61 -12.96 0.13
C LYS A 116 -2.24 -12.29 0.26
N VAL A 117 -2.25 -11.05 0.75
CA VAL A 117 -1.07 -10.32 1.19
C VAL A 117 -1.34 -9.76 2.58
N GLU A 118 -0.52 -10.18 3.55
CA GLU A 118 -0.54 -9.62 4.89
C GLU A 118 0.54 -8.55 5.00
N VAL A 119 0.12 -7.33 5.35
CA VAL A 119 1.03 -6.19 5.54
C VAL A 119 1.12 -5.89 7.02
N ARG A 120 2.33 -5.83 7.54
CA ARG A 120 2.64 -5.54 8.94
C ARG A 120 3.63 -4.38 9.00
N VAL A 121 3.39 -3.48 9.94
CA VAL A 121 4.33 -2.42 10.30
C VAL A 121 4.86 -2.75 11.67
N LEU A 122 6.17 -2.89 11.76
CA LEU A 122 6.90 -3.21 12.97
C LEU A 122 7.73 -2.00 13.41
N ASP A 123 8.13 -1.98 14.68
CA ASP A 123 9.10 -1.04 15.20
C ASP A 123 10.49 -1.18 14.52
N ARG A 124 11.44 -0.38 14.98
CA ARG A 124 12.80 -0.33 14.40
C ARG A 124 13.56 -1.64 14.62
N GLU A 125 13.28 -2.33 15.72
CA GLU A 125 13.90 -3.58 16.12
C GLU A 125 13.22 -4.80 15.45
N GLY A 126 12.03 -4.62 14.89
CA GLY A 126 11.20 -5.68 14.33
C GLY A 126 10.51 -6.54 15.39
N GLN A 127 10.37 -6.05 16.63
CA GLN A 127 9.87 -6.79 17.79
C GLN A 127 8.40 -6.46 18.08
N ARG A 128 8.02 -5.18 18.01
CA ARG A 128 6.64 -4.75 18.28
C ARG A 128 5.85 -4.53 17.00
N LEU A 129 4.67 -5.13 16.94
CA LEU A 129 3.67 -4.83 15.91
C LEU A 129 3.02 -3.46 16.19
N LEU A 130 3.18 -2.53 15.25
CA LEU A 130 2.55 -1.21 15.29
C LEU A 130 1.20 -1.24 14.56
N TRP A 131 1.10 -2.00 13.48
CA TRP A 131 -0.11 -2.09 12.66
C TRP A 131 -0.09 -3.31 11.74
N SER A 132 -1.26 -3.82 11.37
CA SER A 132 -1.39 -4.83 10.34
C SER A 132 -2.66 -4.64 9.51
N ARG A 133 -2.63 -5.14 8.28
CA ARG A 133 -3.79 -5.24 7.40
C ARG A 133 -3.61 -6.41 6.45
N GLU A 134 -4.71 -7.11 6.21
CA GLU A 134 -4.82 -8.08 5.13
C GLU A 134 -5.46 -7.45 3.89
N LEU A 135 -4.97 -7.83 2.72
CA LEU A 135 -5.58 -7.52 1.43
C LEU A 135 -5.37 -8.70 0.47
N ALA A 136 -6.06 -8.68 -0.66
CA ALA A 136 -5.92 -9.71 -1.69
C ALA A 136 -5.78 -9.09 -3.08
N PHE A 137 -4.96 -9.70 -3.92
CA PHE A 137 -4.79 -9.34 -5.32
C PHE A 137 -5.28 -10.46 -6.22
N ARG A 138 -5.91 -10.09 -7.34
CA ARG A 138 -6.37 -11.02 -8.37
C ARG A 138 -5.65 -10.73 -9.67
N SER A 139 -5.29 -11.77 -10.40
CA SER A 139 -4.86 -11.64 -11.79
C SER A 139 -6.03 -11.88 -12.75
N GLY A 140 -6.10 -11.14 -13.86
CA GLY A 140 -7.04 -11.43 -14.95
C GLY A 140 -6.59 -12.56 -15.89
N ILE A 141 -5.31 -12.95 -15.80
CA ILE A 141 -4.69 -13.98 -16.64
C ILE A 141 -3.92 -14.98 -15.78
N SER A 142 -3.82 -16.23 -16.25
CA SER A 142 -3.00 -17.25 -15.61
C SER A 142 -1.53 -17.13 -16.03
N ASP A 143 -0.58 -17.53 -15.18
CA ASP A 143 0.83 -17.61 -15.57
C ASP A 143 1.12 -18.71 -16.60
N ALA A 144 0.16 -19.58 -16.93
CA ALA A 144 0.28 -20.55 -18.02
C ALA A 144 0.55 -19.90 -19.39
N VAL A 145 0.26 -18.60 -19.56
CA VAL A 145 0.62 -17.85 -20.78
C VAL A 145 2.08 -17.40 -20.80
N VAL A 146 2.77 -17.47 -19.66
CA VAL A 146 4.17 -17.11 -19.52
C VAL A 146 5.02 -18.36 -19.80
N PRO A 147 6.00 -18.28 -20.71
CA PRO A 147 6.85 -19.42 -21.04
C PRO A 147 7.71 -19.83 -19.86
N ASP A 148 8.04 -21.13 -19.75
CA ASP A 148 8.90 -21.65 -18.69
C ASP A 148 10.34 -21.13 -18.74
N ARG A 149 10.77 -20.64 -19.91
CA ARG A 149 12.10 -20.06 -20.13
C ARG A 149 11.97 -18.67 -20.75
N PRO A 150 12.88 -17.74 -20.40
CA PRO A 150 12.96 -16.43 -21.02
C PRO A 150 13.00 -16.55 -22.55
N LEU A 151 12.17 -15.80 -23.27
CA LEU A 151 12.25 -15.74 -24.74
C LEU A 151 13.49 -14.96 -25.21
N THR A 152 14.05 -14.13 -24.34
CA THR A 152 15.18 -13.26 -24.62
C THR A 152 16.23 -13.31 -23.51
N ILE A 153 17.49 -13.06 -23.86
CA ILE A 153 18.63 -13.04 -22.96
C ILE A 153 19.50 -11.79 -23.17
N GLY A 154 20.16 -11.36 -22.09
CA GLY A 154 21.09 -10.23 -22.09
C GLY A 154 20.42 -8.85 -22.23
N PRO A 155 21.19 -7.76 -22.05
CA PRO A 155 20.68 -6.39 -22.08
C PRO A 155 20.12 -5.98 -23.45
N GLY A 156 20.53 -6.66 -24.52
CA GLY A 156 20.06 -6.42 -25.90
C GLY A 156 18.82 -7.22 -26.32
N TYR A 157 18.21 -7.99 -25.40
CA TYR A 157 17.06 -8.86 -25.71
C TYR A 157 17.28 -9.79 -26.90
N ALA A 158 18.47 -10.41 -26.99
CA ALA A 158 18.76 -11.40 -28.01
C ALA A 158 17.83 -12.60 -27.82
N ARG A 159 17.37 -13.23 -28.91
CA ARG A 159 16.53 -14.44 -28.84
C ARG A 159 17.25 -15.52 -28.02
N ASN A 160 16.56 -16.10 -27.04
CA ASN A 160 17.10 -17.19 -26.24
C ASN A 160 17.18 -18.47 -27.08
N PRO A 161 18.36 -19.06 -27.31
CA PRO A 161 18.49 -20.33 -28.04
C PRO A 161 17.82 -21.52 -27.33
N ALA A 162 17.65 -21.44 -26.01
CA ALA A 162 17.04 -22.47 -25.18
C ALA A 162 15.52 -22.29 -25.00
N ALA A 163 14.95 -21.18 -25.48
CA ALA A 163 13.52 -21.04 -25.63
C ALA A 163 13.11 -21.84 -26.87
N GLY A 164 12.54 -23.02 -26.64
CA GLY A 164 12.02 -23.85 -27.72
C GLY A 164 10.97 -23.08 -28.51
N GLY A 165 11.07 -23.15 -29.83
CA GLY A 165 9.96 -22.84 -30.74
C GLY A 165 9.03 -24.03 -30.85
#